data_AF-A0A843CCX5-F1
#
_entry.id   AF-A0A843CCX5-F1
#
_cell.length_a   1.000
_cell.length_b   1.000
_cell.length_c   1.000
_cell.angle_alpha   90.00
_cell.angle_beta   90.00
_cell.angle_gamma   90.00
#
_symmetry.space_group_name_H-M   'P 1'
#
loop_
_entity.id
_entity.type
_entity.pdbx_description
1 polymer ?
#
loop_
_entity_poly.entity_id
_entity_poly.type
_entity_poly.pdbx_seq_one_letter_code
_entity_poly.pdbx_strand_id
1 'polypeptide(L)' 'MVSFSFGRRKIVGMNYTRYVSIPKDWLRFKGLDAGDDVEFILGENDNLVLKKAEVQKSEGENNDL' A
#
# COMPACT_ATOMS: atom_id res chain seq x y z
N MET A 1 -3.16 51.72 -10.53
CA MET A 1 -3.41 50.27 -10.40
C MET A 1 -2.19 49.66 -9.73
N VAL A 2 -2.31 49.18 -8.49
CA VAL A 2 -1.18 48.56 -7.77
C VAL A 2 -1.29 47.06 -7.96
N SER A 3 -0.27 46.45 -8.59
CA SER A 3 -0.18 45.01 -8.78
C SER A 3 0.81 44.44 -7.76
N PHE A 4 0.37 43.44 -7.00
CA PHE A 4 1.21 42.72 -6.05
C PHE A 4 1.50 41.33 -6.62
N SER A 5 2.77 41.01 -6.82
CA SER A 5 3.21 39.68 -7.22
C SER A 5 3.63 38.89 -5.99
N PHE A 6 2.92 37.79 -5.69
CA PHE A 6 3.39 36.82 -4.72
C PHE A 6 4.42 35.93 -5.41
N GLY A 7 5.67 35.91 -4.90
CA GLY A 7 6.73 35.06 -5.41
C GLY A 7 6.35 33.57 -5.46
N ARG A 8 7.11 32.77 -6.23
CA ARG A 8 6.83 31.33 -6.45
C ARG A 8 6.67 30.60 -5.11
N ARG A 9 5.44 30.16 -4.81
CA ARG A 9 5.16 29.35 -3.62
C ARG A 9 5.67 27.94 -3.83
N LYS A 10 6.60 27.49 -3.00
CA LYS A 10 7.04 26.08 -2.94
C LYS A 10 6.01 25.32 -2.10
N ILE A 11 5.10 24.60 -2.77
CA ILE A 11 4.19 23.68 -2.09
C ILE A 11 5.02 22.47 -1.66
N VAL A 12 5.36 22.39 -0.38
CA VAL A 12 5.98 21.21 0.23
C VAL A 12 4.86 20.29 0.70
N GLY A 13 4.65 19.18 0.01
CA GLY A 13 3.74 18.14 0.49
C GLY A 13 4.33 17.47 1.71
N MET A 14 3.72 17.63 2.88
CA MET A 14 4.02 16.82 4.05
C MET A 14 3.44 15.42 3.81
N ASN A 15 4.32 14.42 3.66
CA ASN A 15 3.90 13.02 3.63
C ASN A 15 3.40 12.64 5.03
N TYR A 16 2.10 12.43 5.16
CA TYR A 16 1.51 11.83 6.36
C TYR A 16 1.25 10.34 6.09
N THR A 17 1.55 9.49 7.06
CA THR A 17 1.17 8.08 7.01
C THR A 17 -0.24 7.93 7.60
N ARG A 18 -1.13 7.25 6.87
CA ARG A 18 -2.48 6.89 7.37
C ARG A 18 -2.51 5.42 7.74
N TYR A 19 -3.19 5.10 8.84
CA TYR A 19 -3.41 3.73 9.29
C TYR A 19 -4.91 3.42 9.27
N VAL A 20 -5.26 2.18 8.93
CA VAL A 20 -6.61 1.64 9.03
C VAL A 20 -6.55 0.41 9.92
N SER A 21 -7.42 0.36 10.93
CA SER A 21 -7.53 -0.81 11.80
C SER A 21 -8.49 -1.82 11.19
N ILE A 22 -8.04 -3.07 11.10
CA ILE A 22 -8.85 -4.18 10.59
C ILE A 22 -9.33 -5.04 11.77
N PRO A 23 -10.61 -5.45 11.82
CA PRO A 23 -11.10 -6.37 12.84
C PRO A 23 -10.31 -7.68 12.87
N LYS A 24 -9.94 -8.15 14.06
CA LYS A 24 -9.15 -9.38 14.24
C LYS A 24 -9.82 -10.62 13.63
N ASP A 25 -11.14 -10.69 13.70
CA ASP A 25 -11.88 -11.84 13.16
C ASP A 25 -11.76 -11.93 11.64
N TRP A 26 -11.68 -10.80 10.93
CA TRP A 26 -11.50 -10.78 9.48
C TRP A 26 -10.14 -11.34 9.07
N LEU A 27 -9.09 -11.01 9.83
CA LEU A 27 -7.74 -11.55 9.63
C LEU A 27 -7.73 -13.07 9.85
N ARG A 28 -8.39 -13.55 10.92
CA ARG A 28 -8.54 -14.99 11.20
C ARG A 28 -9.24 -15.73 10.06
N PHE A 29 -10.34 -15.19 9.52
CA PHE A 29 -11.03 -15.79 8.38
C PHE A 29 -10.19 -15.84 7.11
N LYS A 30 -9.21 -14.96 6.97
CA LYS A 30 -8.31 -14.90 5.82
C LYS A 30 -6.96 -15.59 6.06
N GLY A 31 -6.77 -16.21 7.22
CA GLY A 31 -5.50 -16.87 7.58
C GLY A 31 -4.33 -15.88 7.55
N LEU A 32 -4.57 -14.67 8.03
CA LEU A 32 -3.58 -13.61 8.21
C LEU A 32 -3.30 -13.41 9.70
N ASP A 33 -2.04 -13.25 10.05
CA ASP A 33 -1.59 -12.86 11.39
C ASP A 33 -0.75 -11.57 11.36
N ALA A 34 -0.46 -11.03 12.54
CA ALA A 34 0.41 -9.88 12.68
C ALA A 34 1.81 -10.19 12.12
N GLY A 35 2.26 -9.38 11.17
CA GLY A 35 3.55 -9.54 10.50
C GLY A 35 3.48 -10.23 9.14
N ASP A 36 2.31 -10.74 8.73
CA ASP A 36 2.13 -11.27 7.37
C ASP A 36 2.16 -10.17 6.32
N ASP A 37 2.74 -10.49 5.16
CA ASP A 37 2.72 -9.63 3.99
C ASP A 37 1.35 -9.65 3.31
N VAL A 38 0.88 -8.46 2.93
CA VAL A 38 -0.40 -8.25 2.26
C VAL A 38 -0.21 -7.36 1.04
N GLU A 39 -1.02 -7.62 0.01
CA GLU A 39 -1.08 -6.82 -1.19
C GLU A 39 -2.33 -5.93 -1.16
N PHE A 40 -2.15 -4.65 -1.52
CA PHE A 40 -3.24 -3.70 -1.68
C PHE A 40 -3.47 -3.44 -3.16
N ILE A 41 -4.70 -3.68 -3.62
CA ILE A 41 -5.11 -3.49 -5.02
C ILE A 41 -6.27 -2.49 -5.03
N LEU A 42 -6.19 -1.49 -5.91
CA LEU A 42 -7.33 -0.63 -6.19
C LEU A 42 -8.28 -1.40 -7.12
N GLY A 43 -9.42 -1.82 -6.59
CA GLY A 43 -10.47 -2.49 -7.34
C GLY A 43 -11.41 -1.52 -8.04
N GLU A 44 -12.48 -2.06 -8.60
CA GLU A 44 -13.53 -1.27 -9.24
C GLU A 44 -14.25 -0.36 -8.22
N ASN A 45 -14.68 0.82 -8.67
CA ASN A 45 -15.35 1.85 -7.85
C ASN A 45 -14.48 2.40 -6.70
N ASP A 46 -13.18 2.59 -6.94
CA ASP A 46 -12.22 3.15 -5.97
C ASP A 46 -12.14 2.39 -4.64
N ASN A 47 -12.51 1.11 -4.65
CA ASN A 47 -12.44 0.26 -3.48
C ASN A 47 -11.01 -0.27 -3.27
N LEU A 48 -10.49 -0.15 -2.06
CA LEU A 48 -9.20 -0.74 -1.71
C LEU A 48 -9.41 -2.20 -1.27
N VAL A 49 -8.85 -3.13 -2.03
CA VAL A 49 -8.92 -4.57 -1.76
C VAL A 49 -7.61 -5.04 -1.15
N LEU A 50 -7.70 -5.68 0.02
CA LEU A 50 -6.56 -6.31 0.70
C LEU A 50 -6.56 -7.82 0.41
N LYS A 51 -5.43 -8.34 -0.06
CA LYS A 51 -5.20 -9.77 -0.30
C LYS A 51 -3.95 -10.24 0.45
N LYS A 52 -3.89 -11.52 0.77
CA LYS A 52 -2.65 -12.14 1.26
C LYS A 52 -1.62 -12.12 0.13
N ALA A 53 -0.39 -11.71 0.41
CA ALA A 53 0.66 -11.77 -0.59
C ALA A 53 0.94 -13.24 -0.94
N GLU A 54 0.83 -13.59 -2.22
CA GLU A 54 1.32 -14.89 -2.67
C GLU A 54 2.85 -14.83 -2.67
N VAL A 55 3.47 -15.64 -1.81
CA VAL A 55 4.91 -15.86 -1.84
C VAL A 55 5.21 -16.53 -3.18
N GLN A 56 5.61 -15.76 -4.18
CA GLN A 56 6.22 -16.32 -5.37
C GLN A 56 7.45 -17.10 -4.90
N LYS A 57 7.34 -18.43 -4.84
CA LYS A 57 8.53 -19.29 -4.86
C LYS A 57 9.25 -18.93 -6.15
N SER A 58 10.25 -18.09 -6.07
CA SER A 58 11.29 -18.02 -7.09
C SER A 58 11.92 -19.41 -7.13
N GLU A 59 11.49 -20.23 -8.10
CA GLU A 59 12.26 -21.36 -8.59
C GLU A 59 13.58 -20.79 -9.11
N GLY A 60 14.57 -20.77 -8.21
CA GLY A 60 15.96 -20.62 -8.61
C GLY A 60 16.37 -21.90 -9.33
N GLU A 61 16.52 -21.79 -10.65
CA GLU A 61 17.41 -22.62 -11.43
C GLU A 61 18.73 -22.84 -10.67
N ASN A 62 19.11 -24.10 -10.49
CA ASN A 62 20.50 -24.51 -10.67
C ASN A 62 20.47 -25.77 -11.52
N ASN A 63 20.60 -25.57 -12.82
CA ASN A 63 21.22 -26.53 -13.71
C ASN A 63 22.66 -26.72 -13.22
N ASP A 64 22.98 -27.88 -12.64
CA ASP A 64 24.35 -28.35 -12.59
C ASP A 64 24.44 -29.65 -13.41
N LEU A 65 25.41 -29.62 -14.32
CA LEU A 65 25.78 -30.60 -15.35
C LEU A 65 26.04 -32.02 -14.84
#